data_AF-A0A955CNH6-F1
#
_entry.id   AF-A0A955CNH6-F1
#
_cell.length_a   1.000
_cell.length_b   1.000
_cell.length_c   1.000
_cell.angle_alpha   90.00
_cell.angle_beta   90.00
_cell.angle_gamma   90.00
#
_symmetry.space_group_name_H-M   'P 1'
#
loop_
_entity.id
_entity.type
_entity.pdbx_description
1 polymer ?
#
loop_
_entity_poly.entity_id
_entity_poly.type
_entity_poly.pdbx_seq_one_letter_code
_entity_poly.pdbx_strand_id
1 'polypeptide(L)' 'MIFTVGGCRKPLFRDKDDRSPYARYDSVRGQDVPPYRYNEYGRRVPNLRARLAPKE' A
#
# COMPACT_ATOMS: atom_id res chain seq x y z
N MET A 1 24.16 -29.35 8.31
CA MET A 1 24.28 -27.90 8.09
C MET A 1 23.04 -27.46 7.31
N ILE A 2 22.04 -26.89 8.01
CA ILE A 2 20.72 -26.59 7.44
C ILE A 2 20.76 -25.20 6.81
N PHE A 3 20.65 -25.14 5.48
CA PHE A 3 20.46 -23.91 4.72
C PHE A 3 18.97 -23.51 4.82
N THR A 4 18.67 -22.58 5.72
CA THR A 4 17.36 -21.93 5.79
C THR A 4 17.17 -21.04 4.57
N VAL A 5 16.18 -21.38 3.74
CA VAL A 5 15.71 -20.53 2.64
C VAL A 5 15.06 -19.29 3.24
N GLY A 6 15.84 -18.23 3.43
CA GLY A 6 15.36 -16.91 3.81
C GLY A 6 14.47 -16.35 2.69
N GLY A 7 13.15 -16.48 2.85
CA GLY A 7 12.19 -15.83 1.98
C GLY A 7 12.34 -14.31 2.07
N CYS A 8 12.99 -13.70 1.08
CA CYS A 8 12.97 -12.26 0.85
C CYS A 8 11.54 -11.84 0.45
N ARG A 9 10.61 -11.88 1.41
CA ARG A 9 9.28 -11.34 1.20
C ARG A 9 9.39 -9.84 1.35
N LYS A 10 9.33 -9.14 0.21
CA LYS A 10 9.27 -7.69 0.15
C LYS A 10 8.18 -7.24 1.14
N PRO A 11 8.51 -6.41 2.15
CA PRO A 11 7.54 -6.04 3.16
C PRO A 11 6.36 -5.36 2.47
N LEU A 12 5.15 -5.79 2.82
CA LEU A 12 3.91 -5.28 2.22
C LEU A 12 3.74 -3.78 2.48
N PHE A 13 4.35 -3.31 3.57
CA PHE A 13 4.35 -1.93 4.02
C PHE A 13 5.77 -1.39 3.93
N ARG A 14 5.92 -0.15 3.48
CA ARG A 14 7.22 0.50 3.40
C ARG A 14 7.56 0.99 4.81
N ASP A 15 8.81 0.89 5.26
CA ASP A 15 9.20 1.38 6.60
C ASP A 15 8.98 2.90 6.78
N LYS A 16 8.84 3.62 5.67
CA LYS A 16 8.52 5.05 5.61
C LYS A 16 7.04 5.35 5.36
N ASP A 17 6.15 4.35 5.45
CA ASP A 17 4.72 4.67 5.57
C ASP A 17 4.56 5.45 6.86
N ASP A 18 4.17 6.72 6.73
CA ASP A 18 3.89 7.61 7.85
C ASP A 18 2.64 7.07 8.55
N ARG A 19 2.85 6.15 9.51
CA ARG A 19 1.78 5.51 10.26
C ARG A 19 1.23 6.53 11.26
N SER A 20 0.47 7.48 10.71
CA SER A 20 -0.27 8.44 11.51
C SER A 20 -1.28 7.71 12.39
N PRO A 21 -1.40 8.08 13.69
CA PRO A 21 -2.48 7.59 14.55
C PRO A 21 -3.87 7.82 13.95
N TYR A 22 -3.98 8.82 13.07
CA TYR A 22 -5.22 9.21 12.40
C TYR A 22 -5.50 8.44 11.11
N ALA A 23 -4.63 7.53 10.67
CA ALA A 23 -4.86 6.75 9.44
C ALA A 23 -6.20 5.99 9.45
N ARG A 24 -6.59 5.44 10.60
CA ARG A 24 -7.91 4.82 10.78
C ARG A 24 -9.05 5.83 10.63
N TYR A 25 -8.89 7.03 11.17
CA TYR A 25 -9.88 8.10 11.09
C TYR A 25 -10.05 8.61 9.64
N ASP A 26 -8.94 8.80 8.92
CA ASP A 26 -8.93 9.19 7.51
C ASP A 26 -9.64 8.14 6.64
N SER A 27 -9.41 6.85 6.91
CA SER A 27 -10.04 5.75 6.18
C SER A 27 -11.57 5.73 6.33
N VAL A 28 -12.08 6.02 7.53
CA VAL A 28 -13.52 6.08 7.81
C VAL A 28 -14.17 7.29 7.12
N ARG A 29 -13.41 8.38 6.98
CA ARG A 29 -13.86 9.60 6.28
C ARG A 29 -13.66 9.54 4.77
N GLY A 30 -13.14 8.43 4.23
CA GLY A 30 -12.88 8.30 2.79
C GLY A 30 -11.74 9.19 2.28
N GLN A 31 -10.86 9.66 3.16
CA GLN A 31 -9.66 10.43 2.77
C GLN A 31 -8.47 9.53 2.43
N ASP A 32 -8.66 8.20 2.50
CA ASP A 32 -7.64 7.21 2.13
C ASP A 32 -7.72 6.86 0.63
N VAL A 33 -6.56 6.58 0.04
CA VAL A 33 -6.45 6.26 -1.38
C VAL A 33 -6.87 4.81 -1.62
N PRO A 34 -7.80 4.52 -2.55
CA PRO A 34 -8.26 3.16 -2.78
C PRO A 34 -7.11 2.24 -3.21
N PRO A 35 -7.04 1.00 -2.68
CA PRO A 35 -5.92 0.09 -2.92
C PRO A 35 -5.84 -0.43 -4.37
N TYR A 36 -6.97 -0.42 -5.07
CA TYR A 36 -7.10 -0.86 -6.45
C TYR A 36 -7.81 0.19 -7.28
N ARG A 37 -7.47 0.25 -8.57
CA ARG A 37 -8.17 1.03 -9.59
C ARG A 37 -8.49 0.14 -10.78
N TYR A 38 -9.53 0.50 -11.53
CA TYR A 38 -9.78 -0.12 -12.82
C TYR A 38 -8.92 0.57 -13.89
N ASN A 39 -8.30 -0.21 -14.77
CA ASN A 39 -7.64 0.33 -15.94
C ASN A 39 -8.64 0.54 -17.09
N GLU A 40 -8.16 1.10 -18.20
CA GLU A 40 -8.93 1.32 -19.44
C GLU A 40 -9.49 0.02 -20.07
N TYR A 41 -8.96 -1.14 -19.68
CA TYR A 41 -9.42 -2.47 -20.12
C TYR A 41 -10.35 -3.14 -19.09
N GLY A 42 -10.85 -2.40 -18.09
CA GLY A 42 -11.73 -2.93 -17.05
C GLY A 42 -11.08 -3.90 -16.06
N ARG A 43 -9.74 -4.04 -16.07
CA ARG A 43 -9.01 -4.92 -15.16
C ARG A 43 -8.66 -4.19 -13.88
N ARG A 44 -8.84 -4.88 -12.75
CA ARG A 44 -8.45 -4.38 -11.42
C ARG A 44 -6.94 -4.43 -11.27
N VAL A 45 -6.30 -3.27 -11.13
CA VAL A 45 -4.85 -3.12 -10.95
C VAL A 45 -4.53 -2.42 -9.63
N PRO A 46 -3.40 -2.74 -8.98
CA PRO A 46 -3.01 -2.08 -7.73
C PRO A 46 -2.72 -0.59 -7.98
N ASN A 47 -3.24 0.27 -7.10
CA ASN A 47 -3.11 1.72 -7.21
C ASN A 47 -1.80 2.24 -6.58
N LEU A 48 -0.67 1.71 -7.04
CA LEU A 48 0.64 2.00 -6.43
C LEU A 48 1.04 3.48 -6.58
N ARG A 49 0.70 4.12 -7.70
CA ARG A 49 1.08 5.52 -7.95
C ARG A 49 0.47 6.47 -6.94
N ALA A 50 -0.85 6.39 -6.73
CA ALA A 50 -1.53 7.28 -5.79
C ALA A 50 -1.18 6.92 -4.33
N ARG A 51 -0.91 5.65 -4.02
CA ARG A 51 -0.48 5.22 -2.67
C ARG A 51 0.96 5.59 -2.32
N LEU A 52 1.82 5.80 -3.32
CA LEU A 52 3.22 6.17 -3.13
C LEU A 52 3.48 7.65 -3.42
N ALA A 53 2.45 8.39 -3.84
CA ALA A 53 2.54 9.83 -4.00
C ALA A 53 2.74 10.49 -2.62
N PRO A 54 3.55 11.55 -2.54
CA PRO A 54 3.65 12.34 -1.31
C PRO A 54 2.26 12.88 -0.96
N LYS A 55 1.87 12.73 0.32
CA LYS A 55 0.68 13.34 0.88
C LYS A 55 1.04 14.82 1.13
N GLU A 56 0.33 15.75 0.48
CA GLU A 56 0.45 17.18 0.77
C GLU A 56 -0.18 17.54 2.13
#